data_AF-E9EJ98-F1
#
_entry.id   AF-E9EJ98-F1
#
_cell.length_a   1.000
_cell.length_b   1.000
_cell.length_c   1.000
_cell.angle_alpha   90.00
_cell.angle_beta   90.00
_cell.angle_gamma   90.00
#
_symmetry.space_group_name_H-M   'P 1'
#
loop_
_entity.id
_entity.type
_entity.pdbx_description
1 polymer ?
#
loop_
_entity_poly.entity_id
_entity_poly.type
_entity_poly.pdbx_seq_one_letter_code
_entity_poly.pdbx_strand_id
1 'polypeptide(L)'
;MRCAALPRRLRAASPLPACKSPLCRRGWPRNPSTKPALGLPAAPRWAHSDRRLTILEHVHLRGDPLTGLAPYEQAEDAQEQHRARFLQWKASSEEQRLSAPSCRVPRPRLLSFEATPTFTLGRRQEDLTAEQATRLQQPLDIGLGHRRNPIAHRFTPQVRKTSRGGLTTYHGPGQIVLWPIIDMHSSLYPKYGVASYANHLETTTQRLLSELFGIQTYTARDEPGVWVTTSSGQERKIAALGVHHRRYVTALGIAVNIDVPVTGGEAVNPWARFVPCGLDGRLVTSVAAEVGVDSALGWDLEDLAGRWATLFDEGLVDEAKRSVGGGEAHSRLQR
;
A
#
# COMPACT_ATOMS: atom_id res chain seq x y z
N MET A 1 -62.32 7.28 -33.90
CA MET A 1 -62.33 5.81 -34.00
C MET A 1 -61.65 5.23 -32.76
N ARG A 2 -62.35 4.29 -32.11
CA ARG A 2 -61.91 3.28 -31.12
C ARG A 2 -61.52 3.73 -29.69
N CYS A 3 -62.47 3.42 -28.82
CA CYS A 3 -62.42 3.31 -27.37
C CYS A 3 -61.61 2.09 -26.85
N ALA A 4 -61.17 2.25 -25.59
CA ALA A 4 -61.33 1.36 -24.44
C ALA A 4 -60.45 0.10 -24.23
N ALA A 5 -59.67 0.21 -23.15
CA ALA A 5 -59.79 -0.52 -21.87
C ALA A 5 -59.37 -2.00 -21.75
N LEU A 6 -58.69 -2.20 -20.62
CA LEU A 6 -57.99 -3.37 -20.07
C LEU A 6 -58.96 -4.19 -19.14
N PRO A 7 -58.53 -5.28 -18.46
CA PRO A 7 -58.96 -6.65 -18.69
C PRO A 7 -59.90 -7.24 -17.61
N ARG A 8 -60.42 -8.46 -17.82
CA ARG A 8 -61.07 -9.28 -16.78
C ARG A 8 -60.71 -10.77 -16.88
N ARG A 9 -59.97 -11.25 -15.86
CA ARG A 9 -60.24 -12.40 -14.93
C ARG A 9 -61.41 -13.34 -15.32
N LEU A 10 -61.45 -14.67 -15.13
CA LEU A 10 -60.89 -15.61 -14.12
C LEU A 10 -61.34 -17.04 -14.53
N ARG A 11 -60.61 -18.11 -14.17
CA ARG A 11 -61.11 -19.30 -13.41
C ARG A 11 -60.05 -20.40 -13.22
N ALA A 12 -60.01 -20.93 -12.00
CA ALA A 12 -59.34 -22.16 -11.53
C ALA A 12 -60.29 -23.39 -11.74
N ALA A 13 -60.00 -24.68 -11.54
CA ALA A 13 -58.96 -25.45 -10.83
C ALA A 13 -59.01 -26.96 -11.23
N SER A 14 -57.94 -27.71 -10.86
CA SER A 14 -57.91 -29.15 -10.44
C SER A 14 -57.80 -30.29 -11.50
N PRO A 15 -57.45 -31.55 -11.13
CA PRO A 15 -56.06 -32.06 -11.01
C PRO A 15 -55.75 -33.41 -11.74
N LEU A 16 -54.45 -33.78 -11.76
CA LEU A 16 -53.73 -35.05 -12.05
C LEU A 16 -54.49 -36.34 -12.46
N PRO A 17 -53.84 -37.20 -13.27
CA PRO A 17 -53.96 -38.65 -13.14
C PRO A 17 -52.67 -39.31 -12.60
N ALA A 18 -52.88 -40.27 -11.70
CA ALA A 18 -51.87 -41.11 -11.08
C ALA A 18 -51.37 -42.21 -12.06
N CYS A 19 -50.05 -42.39 -12.13
CA CYS A 19 -49.46 -43.58 -12.75
C CYS A 19 -49.09 -44.59 -11.65
N LYS A 20 -49.77 -45.74 -11.66
CA LYS A 20 -49.51 -46.90 -10.80
C LYS A 20 -48.61 -47.87 -11.58
N SER A 21 -47.39 -48.13 -11.13
CA SER A 21 -46.81 -49.48 -11.21
C SER A 21 -45.59 -49.64 -10.27
N PRO A 22 -45.36 -50.85 -9.71
CA PRO A 22 -44.49 -51.05 -8.55
C PRO A 22 -43.28 -51.91 -8.92
N LEU A 23 -42.07 -51.35 -8.94
CA LEU A 23 -40.84 -52.16 -8.86
C LEU A 23 -39.79 -51.49 -7.98
N CYS A 24 -39.49 -52.21 -6.91
CA CYS A 24 -38.66 -51.85 -5.79
C CYS A 24 -37.17 -51.69 -6.15
N ARG A 25 -36.57 -50.70 -5.48
CA ARG A 25 -35.30 -50.79 -4.72
C ARG A 25 -34.17 -51.61 -5.38
N ARG A 26 -33.22 -50.92 -6.02
CA ARG A 26 -31.80 -51.31 -5.97
C ARG A 26 -30.94 -50.05 -5.85
N GLY A 27 -30.10 -50.05 -4.83
CA GLY A 27 -29.28 -48.92 -4.42
C GLY A 27 -28.19 -48.57 -5.42
N TRP A 28 -27.83 -47.29 -5.44
CA TRP A 28 -26.65 -46.79 -6.14
C TRP A 28 -25.38 -47.18 -5.38
N PRO A 29 -24.33 -47.68 -6.05
CA PRO A 29 -23.09 -48.02 -5.38
C PRO A 29 -22.35 -46.77 -4.94
N ARG A 30 -22.00 -46.72 -3.65
CA ARG A 30 -21.00 -45.80 -3.10
C ARG A 30 -19.62 -46.23 -3.60
N ASN A 31 -18.89 -45.33 -4.24
CA ASN A 31 -17.50 -45.54 -4.59
C ASN A 31 -16.60 -45.00 -3.46
N PRO A 32 -15.72 -45.79 -2.83
CA PRO A 32 -14.76 -45.32 -1.83
C PRO A 32 -13.37 -45.15 -2.46
N SER A 33 -12.75 -43.98 -2.27
CA SER A 33 -11.28 -43.73 -2.16
C SER A 33 -10.98 -42.26 -2.50
N THR A 34 -11.03 -41.36 -1.50
CA THR A 34 -9.84 -40.83 -0.80
C THR A 34 -8.70 -40.40 -1.72
N LYS A 35 -8.84 -39.21 -2.34
CA LYS A 35 -7.67 -38.35 -2.58
C LYS A 35 -7.25 -37.78 -1.21
N PRO A 36 -5.95 -37.75 -0.86
CA PRO A 36 -5.54 -37.04 0.33
C PRO A 36 -5.86 -35.57 0.13
N ALA A 37 -6.62 -35.00 1.06
CA ALA A 37 -6.72 -33.56 1.19
C ALA A 37 -5.28 -33.06 1.38
N LEU A 38 -4.72 -32.41 0.34
CA LEU A 38 -3.57 -31.55 0.52
C LEU A 38 -3.99 -30.54 1.58
N GLY A 39 -3.45 -30.71 2.78
CA GLY A 39 -3.70 -29.81 3.89
C GLY A 39 -3.44 -28.40 3.40
N LEU A 40 -4.45 -27.55 3.51
CA LEU A 40 -4.28 -26.11 3.35
C LEU A 40 -3.09 -25.73 4.25
N PRO A 41 -2.05 -25.06 3.72
CA PRO A 41 -1.00 -24.55 4.59
C PRO A 41 -1.70 -23.69 5.66
N ALA A 42 -1.39 -23.97 6.93
CA ALA A 42 -1.85 -23.13 8.01
C ALA A 42 -1.55 -21.67 7.63
N ALA A 43 -2.55 -20.79 7.74
CA ALA A 43 -2.38 -19.37 7.50
C ALA A 43 -1.09 -18.92 8.19
N PRO A 44 -0.18 -18.20 7.51
CA PRO A 44 1.09 -17.81 8.11
C PRO A 44 0.75 -17.08 9.41
N ARG A 45 1.07 -17.71 10.55
CA ARG A 45 1.14 -17.02 11.82
C ARG A 45 2.29 -16.06 11.62
N TRP A 46 1.96 -14.82 11.25
CA TRP A 46 2.92 -13.74 11.15
C TRP A 46 3.61 -13.68 12.51
N ALA A 47 4.81 -14.24 12.59
CA ALA A 47 5.60 -14.16 13.79
C ALA A 47 5.80 -12.67 14.02
N HIS A 48 5.20 -12.12 15.08
CA HIS A 48 5.52 -10.79 15.52
C HIS A 48 7.03 -10.76 15.66
N SER A 49 7.66 -9.96 14.81
CA SER A 49 9.08 -9.73 14.84
C SER A 49 9.35 -8.93 16.11
N ASP A 50 9.54 -9.64 17.22
CA ASP A 50 9.93 -9.07 18.52
C ASP A 50 11.39 -8.58 18.49
N ARG A 51 11.97 -8.44 17.28
CA ARG A 51 13.25 -7.80 17.07
C ARG A 51 13.10 -6.32 17.37
N ARG A 52 13.66 -5.91 18.51
CA ARG A 52 13.93 -4.50 18.78
C ARG A 52 14.72 -3.89 17.62
N LEU A 53 14.16 -2.81 17.06
CA LEU A 53 14.87 -1.96 16.11
C LEU A 53 16.11 -1.36 16.79
N THR A 54 17.24 -1.45 16.09
CA THR A 54 18.56 -1.08 16.62
C THR A 54 18.80 0.43 16.50
N ILE A 55 18.44 1.01 15.35
CA ILE A 55 18.69 2.42 15.03
C ILE A 55 17.37 3.17 14.93
N LEU A 56 16.43 2.61 14.18
CA LEU A 56 15.16 3.23 13.82
C LEU A 56 14.21 3.24 15.02
N GLU A 57 13.50 4.35 15.20
CA GLU A 57 12.28 4.40 16.01
C GLU A 57 11.09 4.29 15.08
N HIS A 58 10.24 3.27 15.25
CA HIS A 58 9.02 3.12 14.45
C HIS A 58 7.81 3.64 15.22
N VAL A 59 7.05 4.52 14.56
CA VAL A 59 5.80 5.08 15.08
C VAL A 59 4.70 4.82 14.05
N HIS A 60 3.72 4.02 14.41
CA HIS A 60 2.51 3.86 13.62
C HIS A 60 1.49 4.93 14.02
N LEU A 61 1.08 5.79 13.08
CA LEU A 61 0.08 6.82 13.35
C LEU A 61 -1.31 6.21 13.22
N ARG A 62 -2.06 6.26 14.32
CA ARG A 62 -3.48 5.91 14.37
C ARG A 62 -4.27 7.21 14.37
N GLY A 63 -5.13 7.38 13.39
CA GLY A 63 -5.95 8.59 13.26
C GLY A 63 -7.33 8.41 13.90
N ASP A 64 -8.35 8.37 13.04
CA ASP A 64 -9.75 8.22 13.44
C ASP A 64 -9.96 6.96 14.30
N PRO A 65 -10.59 7.06 15.50
CA PRO A 65 -10.74 5.92 16.39
C PRO A 65 -11.59 4.76 15.84
N LEU A 66 -12.47 5.02 14.86
CA LEU A 66 -13.36 4.01 14.29
C LEU A 66 -12.70 3.24 13.15
N THR A 67 -11.97 3.94 12.29
CA THR A 67 -11.37 3.38 11.06
C THR A 67 -9.87 3.15 11.18
N GLY A 68 -9.20 3.78 12.15
CA GLY A 68 -7.74 3.80 12.31
C GLY A 68 -7.01 4.73 11.34
N LEU A 69 -7.72 5.34 10.38
CA LEU A 69 -7.14 6.10 9.27
C LEU A 69 -6.64 7.48 9.72
N ALA A 70 -5.39 7.80 9.41
CA ALA A 70 -4.79 9.09 9.69
C ALA A 70 -5.11 10.10 8.57
N PRO A 71 -5.59 11.32 8.90
CA PRO A 71 -5.56 12.43 7.96
C PRO A 71 -4.13 12.64 7.42
N TYR A 72 -3.99 12.77 6.09
CA TYR A 72 -2.68 12.92 5.46
C TYR A 72 -1.89 14.13 6.02
N GLU A 73 -2.60 15.22 6.34
CA GLU A 73 -2.02 16.42 6.95
C GLU A 73 -1.43 16.15 8.33
N GLN A 74 -2.11 15.36 9.18
CA GLN A 74 -1.58 14.99 10.50
C GLN A 74 -0.26 14.22 10.39
N ALA A 75 -0.15 13.33 9.38
CA ALA A 75 1.10 12.62 9.13
C ALA A 75 2.20 13.56 8.62
N GLU A 76 1.85 14.52 7.76
CA GLU A 76 2.79 15.53 7.24
C GLU A 76 3.32 16.43 8.36
N ASP A 77 2.44 16.86 9.28
CA ASP A 77 2.81 17.66 10.45
C ASP A 77 3.75 16.89 11.38
N ALA A 78 3.42 15.62 11.69
CA ALA A 78 4.27 14.75 12.50
C ALA A 78 5.65 14.55 11.86
N GLN A 79 5.70 14.41 10.54
CA GLN A 79 6.94 14.32 9.78
C GLN A 79 7.75 15.62 9.89
N GLU A 80 7.14 16.78 9.63
CA GLU A 80 7.85 18.06 9.62
C GLU A 80 8.33 18.44 11.01
N GLN A 81 7.55 18.15 12.06
CA GLN A 81 7.97 18.35 13.44
C GLN A 81 9.25 17.56 13.75
N HIS A 82 9.33 16.29 13.35
CA HIS A 82 10.54 15.49 13.57
C HIS A 82 11.69 15.93 12.67
N ARG A 83 11.41 16.27 11.41
CA ARG A 83 12.41 16.77 10.47
C ARG A 83 13.02 18.09 10.93
N ALA A 84 12.22 18.99 11.51
CA ALA A 84 12.68 20.27 12.04
C ALA A 84 13.74 20.08 13.14
N ARG A 85 13.60 19.05 13.98
CA ARG A 85 14.61 18.72 15.00
C ARG A 85 15.97 18.39 14.37
N PHE A 86 15.98 17.61 13.29
CA PHE A 86 17.22 17.32 12.56
C PHE A 86 17.82 18.59 11.96
N LEU A 87 16.99 19.41 11.30
CA LEU A 87 17.45 20.64 10.66
C LEU A 87 17.99 21.66 11.67
N GLN A 88 17.35 21.79 12.83
CA GLN A 88 17.82 22.61 13.95
C GLN A 88 19.15 22.10 14.47
N TRP A 89 19.27 20.80 14.76
CA TRP A 89 20.53 20.19 15.20
C TRP A 89 21.69 20.44 14.21
N LYS A 90 21.44 20.27 12.90
CA LYS A 90 22.44 20.55 11.85
C LYS A 90 22.78 22.04 11.71
N ALA A 91 21.91 22.94 12.16
CA ALA A 91 22.16 24.38 12.14
C ALA A 91 22.91 24.86 13.40
N SER A 92 22.85 24.13 14.50
CA SER A 92 23.56 24.47 15.74
C SER A 92 25.08 24.39 15.60
N SER A 93 25.81 25.22 16.35
CA SER A 93 27.27 25.15 16.45
C SER A 93 27.71 23.89 17.20
N GLU A 94 29.00 23.54 17.06
CA GLU A 94 29.58 22.40 17.78
C GLU A 94 29.47 22.56 19.30
N GLU A 95 29.76 23.77 19.82
CA GLU A 95 29.63 24.11 21.23
C GLU A 95 28.20 23.92 21.75
N GLN A 96 27.19 24.32 20.98
CA GLN A 96 25.78 24.13 21.32
C GLN A 96 25.39 22.64 21.38
N ARG A 97 25.93 21.81 20.46
CA ARG A 97 25.67 20.37 20.42
C ARG A 97 26.28 19.62 21.60
N LEU A 98 27.41 20.10 22.12
CA LEU A 98 28.11 19.49 23.26
C LEU A 98 27.52 19.89 24.62
N SER A 99 26.97 21.11 24.73
CA SER A 99 26.56 21.70 26.01
C SER A 99 25.07 21.58 26.33
N ALA A 100 24.18 21.51 25.33
CA ALA A 100 22.73 21.55 25.54
C ALA A 100 22.06 20.16 25.33
N PRO A 101 21.32 19.62 26.33
CA PRO A 101 20.56 18.37 26.17
C PRO A 101 19.51 18.41 25.05
N SER A 102 18.98 19.59 24.76
CA SER A 102 18.06 19.85 23.63
C SER A 102 18.73 19.76 22.25
N CYS A 103 20.07 19.73 22.21
CA CYS A 103 20.87 19.72 20.98
C CYS A 103 21.51 18.33 20.72
N ARG A 104 20.92 17.26 21.26
CA ARG A 104 21.29 15.89 20.89
C ARG A 104 20.84 15.56 19.47
N VAL A 105 21.62 14.74 18.78
CA VAL A 105 21.24 14.24 17.44
C VAL A 105 19.88 13.53 17.53
N PRO A 106 18.88 13.93 16.72
CA PRO A 106 17.60 13.24 16.73
C PRO A 106 17.75 11.80 16.25
N ARG A 107 16.98 10.89 16.84
CA ARG A 107 16.96 9.48 16.43
C ARG A 107 16.26 9.35 15.06
N PRO A 108 16.79 8.55 14.12
CA PRO A 108 16.08 8.18 12.89
C PRO A 108 14.70 7.61 13.21
N ARG A 109 13.67 8.07 12.50
CA ARG A 109 12.29 7.67 12.76
C ARG A 109 11.60 7.21 11.49
N LEU A 110 10.80 6.16 11.58
CA LEU A 110 9.84 5.76 10.56
C LEU A 110 8.44 6.09 11.03
N LEU A 111 7.73 6.91 10.25
CA LEU A 111 6.28 7.03 10.38
C LEU A 111 5.62 6.04 9.44
N SER A 112 4.66 5.27 9.95
CA SER A 112 3.80 4.44 9.11
C SER A 112 2.34 4.71 9.39
N PHE A 113 1.48 4.67 8.37
CA PHE A 113 0.06 4.91 8.54
C PHE A 113 -0.75 4.47 7.33
N GLU A 114 -2.05 4.33 7.53
CA GLU A 114 -3.05 4.34 6.45
C GLU A 114 -3.68 5.73 6.40
N ALA A 115 -3.81 6.30 5.20
CA ALA A 115 -4.37 7.64 5.05
C ALA A 115 -5.91 7.59 4.93
N THR A 116 -6.59 8.66 5.36
CA THR A 116 -7.89 8.98 4.77
C THR A 116 -7.72 9.23 3.26
N PRO A 117 -8.71 8.90 2.41
CA PRO A 117 -8.58 9.03 0.96
C PRO A 117 -8.07 10.40 0.52
N THR A 118 -6.87 10.43 -0.07
CA THR A 118 -6.16 11.66 -0.43
C THR A 118 -5.41 11.44 -1.74
N PHE A 119 -5.72 12.26 -2.74
CA PHE A 119 -4.89 12.42 -3.91
C PHE A 119 -3.82 13.48 -3.62
N THR A 120 -2.56 13.14 -3.88
CA THR A 120 -1.47 14.12 -3.78
C THR A 120 -1.00 14.48 -5.18
N LEU A 121 -0.67 15.75 -5.39
CA LEU A 121 -0.08 16.28 -6.62
C LEU A 121 1.40 16.55 -6.32
N GLY A 122 2.29 15.89 -7.06
CA GLY A 122 3.73 16.07 -6.91
C GLY A 122 4.25 17.28 -7.70
N ARG A 123 5.54 17.61 -7.56
CA ARG A 123 6.15 18.81 -8.18
C ARG A 123 6.14 18.84 -9.71
N ARG A 124 5.97 17.69 -10.37
CA ARG A 124 5.89 17.60 -11.84
C ARG A 124 4.45 17.66 -12.36
N GLN A 125 3.47 17.65 -11.46
CA GLN A 125 2.05 17.69 -11.81
C GLN A 125 1.68 19.12 -12.19
N GLU A 126 1.16 19.28 -13.40
CA GLU A 126 0.52 20.52 -13.82
C GLU A 126 -0.75 20.78 -13.00
N ASP A 127 -1.16 22.05 -12.96
CA ASP A 127 -2.39 22.44 -12.30
C ASP A 127 -3.60 21.72 -12.92
N LEU A 128 -4.43 21.15 -12.06
CA LEU A 128 -5.63 20.45 -12.49
C LEU A 128 -6.65 21.45 -13.03
N THR A 129 -7.37 21.06 -14.08
CA THR A 129 -8.61 21.75 -14.46
C THR A 129 -9.67 21.57 -13.38
N ALA A 130 -10.70 22.43 -13.37
CA ALA A 130 -11.82 22.32 -12.44
C ALA A 130 -12.54 20.96 -12.55
N GLU A 131 -12.68 20.44 -13.76
CA GLU A 131 -13.26 19.12 -14.03
C GLU A 131 -12.40 17.99 -13.45
N GLN A 132 -11.08 18.03 -13.67
CA GLN A 132 -10.15 17.05 -13.11
C GLN A 132 -10.18 17.07 -11.58
N ALA A 133 -10.14 18.25 -10.97
CA ALA A 133 -10.22 18.40 -9.51
C ALA A 133 -11.55 17.82 -8.97
N THR A 134 -12.67 18.16 -9.61
CA THR A 134 -14.00 17.67 -9.24
C THR A 134 -14.11 16.15 -9.38
N ARG A 135 -13.49 15.56 -10.42
CA ARG A 135 -13.45 14.11 -10.63
C ARG A 135 -12.69 13.40 -9.51
N LEU A 136 -11.52 13.92 -9.12
CA LEU A 136 -10.74 13.35 -8.01
C LEU A 136 -11.51 13.37 -6.68
N GLN A 137 -12.30 14.43 -6.43
CA GLN A 137 -13.05 14.62 -5.19
C GLN A 137 -14.43 13.94 -5.15
N GLN A 138 -14.83 13.20 -6.20
CA GLN A 138 -16.11 12.47 -6.16
C GLN A 138 -16.16 11.47 -5.00
N PRO A 139 -17.34 11.13 -4.46
CA PRO A 139 -17.44 10.10 -3.43
C PRO A 139 -16.82 8.76 -3.88
N LEU A 140 -16.12 8.09 -2.98
CA LEU A 140 -15.43 6.82 -3.20
C LEU A 140 -15.94 5.80 -2.19
N ASP A 141 -16.57 4.74 -2.69
CA ASP A 141 -17.08 3.63 -1.89
C ASP A 141 -15.94 2.61 -1.68
N ILE A 142 -15.44 2.50 -0.45
CA ILE A 142 -14.32 1.62 -0.10
C ILE A 142 -14.82 0.48 0.78
N GLY A 143 -14.61 -0.75 0.29
CA GLY A 143 -14.85 -2.00 1.01
C GLY A 143 -13.57 -2.82 1.11
N LEU A 144 -13.04 -3.01 2.33
CA LEU A 144 -11.84 -3.80 2.63
C LEU A 144 -12.22 -4.97 3.55
N GLY A 145 -12.19 -6.18 2.99
CA GLY A 145 -12.55 -7.42 3.71
C GLY A 145 -11.35 -8.24 4.18
N HIS A 146 -10.16 -8.06 3.61
CA HIS A 146 -8.97 -8.88 3.88
C HIS A 146 -8.13 -8.34 5.06
N ARG A 147 -8.80 -7.84 6.10
CA ARG A 147 -8.14 -7.21 7.26
C ARG A 147 -8.87 -7.54 8.56
N ARG A 148 -8.15 -7.47 9.69
CA ARG A 148 -8.72 -7.78 11.03
C ARG A 148 -9.95 -6.93 11.37
N ASN A 149 -9.91 -5.65 11.01
CA ASN A 149 -11.00 -4.69 11.20
C ASN A 149 -11.51 -4.21 9.83
N PRO A 150 -12.59 -4.81 9.30
CA PRO A 150 -13.12 -4.46 7.98
C PRO A 150 -13.51 -2.98 7.89
N ILE A 151 -13.32 -2.39 6.70
CA ILE A 151 -13.77 -1.02 6.40
C ILE A 151 -14.81 -1.13 5.30
N ALA A 152 -16.00 -0.59 5.52
CA ALA A 152 -17.03 -0.43 4.51
C ALA A 152 -17.62 0.97 4.67
N HIS A 153 -17.08 1.94 3.92
CA HIS A 153 -17.44 3.34 4.10
C HIS A 153 -17.32 4.14 2.81
N ARG A 154 -18.16 5.16 2.70
CA ARG A 154 -18.16 6.10 1.57
C ARG A 154 -17.40 7.36 1.99
N PHE A 155 -16.29 7.62 1.33
CA PHE A 155 -15.42 8.76 1.62
C PHE A 155 -15.50 9.83 0.54
N THR A 156 -15.19 11.07 0.89
CA THR A 156 -14.91 12.14 -0.08
C THR A 156 -13.40 12.40 -0.07
N PRO A 157 -12.65 12.05 -1.13
CA PRO A 157 -11.21 12.23 -1.15
C PRO A 157 -10.78 13.69 -1.12
N GLN A 158 -9.67 13.96 -0.44
CA GLN A 158 -9.00 15.26 -0.49
C GLN A 158 -8.01 15.33 -1.66
N VAL A 159 -7.71 16.53 -2.15
CA VAL A 159 -6.64 16.77 -3.14
C VAL A 159 -5.65 17.74 -2.54
N ARG A 160 -4.36 17.38 -2.47
CA ARG A 160 -3.31 18.21 -1.87
C ARG A 160 -2.09 18.33 -2.78
N LYS A 161 -1.55 19.54 -2.92
CA LYS A 161 -0.21 19.74 -3.51
C LYS A 161 0.85 19.37 -2.48
N THR A 162 1.91 18.71 -2.91
CA THR A 162 2.98 18.24 -2.03
C THR A 162 4.36 18.48 -2.64
N SER A 163 5.39 18.53 -1.80
CA SER A 163 6.78 18.73 -2.25
C SER A 163 7.43 17.50 -2.88
N ARG A 164 6.69 16.38 -2.99
CA ARG A 164 7.20 15.11 -3.49
C ARG A 164 7.56 15.17 -4.97
N GLY A 165 8.50 14.33 -5.41
CA GLY A 165 8.70 14.07 -6.83
C GLY A 165 7.51 13.34 -7.47
N GLY A 166 7.38 13.42 -8.80
CA GLY A 166 6.34 12.69 -9.53
C GLY A 166 5.08 13.49 -9.88
N LEU A 167 4.17 12.80 -10.55
CA LEU A 167 2.81 13.26 -10.96
C LEU A 167 1.78 12.85 -9.90
N THR A 168 0.48 13.01 -10.13
CA THR A 168 -0.60 12.58 -9.21
C THR A 168 -0.46 11.13 -8.70
N THR A 169 -0.78 10.89 -7.42
CA THR A 169 -0.93 9.55 -6.83
C THR A 169 -2.06 9.56 -5.80
N TYR A 170 -2.52 8.38 -5.40
CA TYR A 170 -3.53 8.17 -4.37
C TYR A 170 -2.92 7.55 -3.09
N HIS A 171 -3.43 7.99 -1.95
CA HIS A 171 -3.24 7.37 -0.64
C HIS A 171 -4.59 7.15 0.03
N GLY A 172 -4.77 6.01 0.68
CA GLY A 172 -6.04 5.69 1.30
C GLY A 172 -6.05 4.35 2.04
N PRO A 173 -7.24 3.93 2.50
CA PRO A 173 -7.44 2.66 3.19
C PRO A 173 -6.92 1.48 2.38
N GLY A 174 -6.21 0.55 3.04
CA GLY A 174 -5.61 -0.62 2.38
C GLY A 174 -4.25 -0.35 1.73
N GLN A 175 -3.73 0.88 1.83
CA GLN A 175 -2.37 1.23 1.44
C GLN A 175 -1.56 1.63 2.67
N ILE A 176 -0.40 1.00 2.87
CA ILE A 176 0.53 1.37 3.93
C ILE A 176 1.48 2.44 3.38
N VAL A 177 1.49 3.62 4.01
CA VAL A 177 2.46 4.67 3.74
C VAL A 177 3.59 4.59 4.76
N LEU A 178 4.85 4.64 4.30
CA LEU A 178 6.06 4.45 5.09
C LEU A 178 7.03 5.58 4.81
N TRP A 179 7.24 6.46 5.79
CA TRP A 179 8.10 7.65 5.69
C TRP A 179 9.27 7.58 6.68
N PRO A 180 10.44 7.08 6.26
CA PRO A 180 11.66 7.24 7.04
C PRO A 180 12.14 8.69 7.02
N ILE A 181 12.24 9.29 8.21
CA ILE A 181 12.87 10.58 8.49
C ILE A 181 14.23 10.32 9.10
N ILE A 182 15.25 10.36 8.25
CA ILE A 182 16.63 10.01 8.58
C ILE A 182 17.58 11.09 8.07
N ASP A 183 18.72 11.27 8.72
CA ASP A 183 19.84 12.02 8.16
C ASP A 183 20.73 11.07 7.37
N MET A 184 20.68 11.12 6.05
CA MET A 184 21.46 10.25 5.16
C MET A 184 22.98 10.31 5.42
N HIS A 185 23.48 11.36 6.09
CA HIS A 185 24.88 11.51 6.45
C HIS A 185 25.17 11.24 7.95
N SER A 186 24.25 10.60 8.66
CA SER A 186 24.43 10.20 10.06
C SER A 186 25.64 9.29 10.22
N SER A 187 26.28 9.34 11.40
CA SER A 187 27.31 8.40 11.82
C SER A 187 26.75 7.08 12.37
N LEU A 188 25.43 6.98 12.57
CA LEU A 188 24.78 5.78 13.10
C LEU A 188 24.77 4.60 12.10
N TYR A 189 24.94 4.91 10.81
CA TYR A 189 24.94 3.94 9.72
C TYR A 189 25.85 4.43 8.60
N PRO A 190 26.27 3.53 7.69
CA PRO A 190 26.96 3.93 6.47
C PRO A 190 26.15 4.93 5.66
N LYS A 191 26.81 5.98 5.15
CA LYS A 191 26.17 7.13 4.51
C LYS A 191 25.39 6.73 3.26
N TYR A 192 24.30 7.46 2.99
CA TYR A 192 23.48 7.31 1.79
C TYR A 192 23.72 8.43 0.78
N GLY A 193 23.77 8.07 -0.51
CA GLY A 193 23.34 8.95 -1.58
C GLY A 193 21.83 8.82 -1.83
N VAL A 194 21.22 9.80 -2.51
CA VAL A 194 19.77 9.79 -2.81
C VAL A 194 19.33 8.51 -3.54
N ALA A 195 20.11 8.06 -4.53
CA ALA A 195 19.83 6.83 -5.26
C ALA A 195 19.94 5.58 -4.37
N SER A 196 20.94 5.52 -3.49
CA SER A 196 21.09 4.42 -2.53
C SER A 196 19.91 4.37 -1.54
N TYR A 197 19.44 5.52 -1.07
CA TYR A 197 18.24 5.60 -0.22
C TYR A 197 16.98 5.12 -0.96
N ALA A 198 16.78 5.53 -2.21
CA ALA A 198 15.65 5.07 -3.03
C ALA A 198 15.70 3.54 -3.24
N ASN A 199 16.87 3.00 -3.62
CA ASN A 199 17.08 1.56 -3.78
C ASN A 199 16.84 0.80 -2.47
N HIS A 200 17.19 1.38 -1.32
CA HIS A 200 16.95 0.77 -0.02
C HIS A 200 15.45 0.68 0.30
N LEU A 201 14.66 1.73 0.02
CA LEU A 201 13.19 1.71 0.17
C LEU A 201 12.56 0.62 -0.71
N GLU A 202 12.97 0.55 -1.97
CA GLU A 202 12.47 -0.44 -2.93
C GLU A 202 12.86 -1.86 -2.52
N THR A 203 14.15 -2.11 -2.26
CA THR A 203 14.66 -3.43 -1.83
C THR A 203 13.97 -3.92 -0.55
N THR A 204 13.76 -3.03 0.43
CA THR A 204 13.02 -3.38 1.66
C THR A 204 11.59 -3.84 1.33
N THR A 205 10.94 -3.15 0.40
CA THR A 205 9.57 -3.46 -0.03
C THR A 205 9.53 -4.76 -0.83
N GLN A 206 10.47 -4.99 -1.74
CA GLN A 206 10.60 -6.26 -2.48
C GLN A 206 10.81 -7.45 -1.52
N ARG A 207 11.68 -7.28 -0.51
CA ARG A 207 11.90 -8.29 0.54
C ARG A 207 10.62 -8.58 1.32
N LEU A 208 9.90 -7.54 1.76
CA LEU A 208 8.62 -7.72 2.45
C LEU A 208 7.65 -8.54 1.58
N LEU A 209 7.48 -8.15 0.31
CA LEU A 209 6.53 -8.77 -0.60
C LEU A 209 6.89 -10.23 -0.91
N SER A 210 8.18 -10.51 -1.14
CA SER A 210 8.66 -11.86 -1.39
C SER A 210 8.58 -12.74 -0.14
N GLU A 211 9.01 -12.26 1.02
CA GLU A 211 9.07 -13.05 2.26
C GLU A 211 7.67 -13.39 2.80
N LEU A 212 6.73 -12.45 2.69
CA LEU A 212 5.42 -12.59 3.31
C LEU A 212 4.37 -13.17 2.35
N PHE A 213 4.41 -12.78 1.07
CA PHE A 213 3.36 -13.09 0.11
C PHE A 213 3.84 -13.94 -1.07
N GLY A 214 5.16 -14.21 -1.16
CA GLY A 214 5.74 -14.91 -2.30
C GLY A 214 5.68 -14.13 -3.61
N ILE A 215 5.35 -12.83 -3.57
CA ILE A 215 5.21 -11.98 -4.75
C ILE A 215 6.60 -11.63 -5.26
N GLN A 216 6.89 -12.02 -6.50
CA GLN A 216 8.12 -11.64 -7.19
C GLN A 216 7.95 -10.25 -7.80
N THR A 217 8.96 -9.40 -7.59
CA THR A 217 8.91 -8.00 -7.96
C THR A 217 10.20 -7.53 -8.60
N TYR A 218 10.15 -6.37 -9.24
CA TYR A 218 11.33 -5.68 -9.79
C TYR A 218 11.21 -4.16 -9.63
N THR A 219 12.30 -3.46 -9.94
CA THR A 219 12.40 -1.99 -9.95
C THR A 219 12.74 -1.50 -11.34
N ALA A 220 12.16 -0.37 -11.75
CA ALA A 220 12.44 0.26 -13.03
C ALA A 220 13.22 1.57 -12.80
N ARG A 221 14.34 1.74 -13.51
CA ARG A 221 15.24 2.90 -13.35
C ARG A 221 14.52 4.24 -13.56
N ASP A 222 13.71 4.32 -14.61
CA ASP A 222 13.05 5.57 -15.02
C ASP A 222 11.70 5.76 -14.34
N GLU A 223 11.21 4.73 -13.63
CA GLU A 223 9.94 4.77 -12.92
C GLU A 223 10.05 4.20 -11.51
N PRO A 224 10.47 5.04 -10.55
CA PRO A 224 10.64 4.64 -9.17
C PRO A 224 9.40 4.00 -8.56
N GLY A 225 9.65 3.02 -7.72
CA GLY A 225 8.64 2.15 -7.13
C GLY A 225 8.92 0.67 -7.37
N VAL A 226 8.01 -0.16 -6.88
CA VAL A 226 8.08 -1.61 -6.99
C VAL A 226 6.98 -2.09 -7.91
N TRP A 227 7.35 -3.02 -8.80
CA TRP A 227 6.53 -3.49 -9.90
C TRP A 227 6.39 -5.00 -9.92
N VAL A 228 5.30 -5.46 -10.52
CA VAL A 228 4.99 -6.88 -10.75
C VAL A 228 4.76 -7.06 -12.25
N THR A 229 5.21 -8.18 -12.81
CA THR A 229 4.95 -8.56 -14.20
C THR A 229 4.00 -9.75 -14.22
N THR A 230 2.88 -9.62 -14.91
CA THR A 230 1.96 -10.75 -15.10
C THR A 230 2.52 -11.78 -16.06
N SER A 231 1.92 -12.98 -16.10
CA SER A 231 2.22 -13.99 -17.13
C SER A 231 2.00 -13.51 -18.57
N SER A 232 1.16 -12.49 -18.78
CA SER A 232 0.94 -11.86 -20.09
C SER A 232 1.96 -10.76 -20.42
N GLY A 233 2.95 -10.53 -19.56
CA GLY A 233 3.94 -9.45 -19.71
C GLY A 233 3.43 -8.06 -19.32
N GLN A 234 2.23 -7.95 -18.73
CA GLN A 234 1.67 -6.67 -18.31
C GLN A 234 2.35 -6.21 -17.02
N GLU A 235 2.90 -5.00 -17.04
CA GLU A 235 3.52 -4.39 -15.87
C GLU A 235 2.47 -3.70 -14.99
N ARG A 236 2.57 -3.90 -13.68
CA ARG A 236 1.69 -3.28 -12.68
C ARG A 236 2.48 -2.77 -11.48
N LYS A 237 2.26 -1.53 -11.07
CA LYS A 237 2.91 -0.94 -9.90
C LYS A 237 2.21 -1.38 -8.62
N ILE A 238 2.96 -1.97 -7.68
CA ILE A 238 2.44 -2.38 -6.37
C ILE A 238 2.87 -1.42 -5.25
N ALA A 239 3.97 -0.68 -5.44
CA ALA A 239 4.37 0.36 -4.50
C ALA A 239 4.87 1.62 -5.22
N ALA A 240 4.40 2.79 -4.79
CA ALA A 240 4.83 4.08 -5.32
C ALA A 240 5.91 4.70 -4.43
N LEU A 241 7.02 5.13 -5.04
CA LEU A 241 8.11 5.80 -4.35
C LEU A 241 8.09 7.30 -4.67
N GLY A 242 8.14 8.12 -3.62
CA GLY A 242 8.23 9.58 -3.73
C GLY A 242 8.97 10.13 -2.53
N VAL A 243 10.22 10.54 -2.73
CA VAL A 243 11.09 11.06 -1.68
C VAL A 243 11.37 12.55 -1.86
N HIS A 244 11.61 13.22 -0.75
CA HIS A 244 12.15 14.57 -0.70
C HIS A 244 13.29 14.60 0.32
N HIS A 245 14.24 15.51 0.17
CA HIS A 245 15.25 15.72 1.20
C HIS A 245 15.68 17.18 1.27
N ARG A 246 16.12 17.61 2.45
CA ARG A 246 16.71 18.93 2.67
C ARG A 246 17.88 18.77 3.62
N ARG A 247 19.07 19.30 3.25
CA ARG A 247 20.31 19.13 4.03
C ARG A 247 20.55 17.65 4.41
N TYR A 248 20.31 16.73 3.46
CA TYR A 248 20.42 15.28 3.63
C TYR A 248 19.41 14.64 4.60
N VAL A 249 18.46 15.40 5.16
CA VAL A 249 17.37 14.86 5.98
C VAL A 249 16.20 14.51 5.08
N THR A 250 15.74 13.27 5.13
CA THR A 250 14.67 12.75 4.28
C THR A 250 13.28 13.17 4.75
N ALA A 251 12.34 13.13 3.81
CA ALA A 251 10.91 13.27 4.00
C ALA A 251 10.19 12.43 2.96
N LEU A 252 8.97 12.03 3.28
CA LEU A 252 8.13 11.13 2.51
C LEU A 252 8.78 9.73 2.42
N GLY A 253 8.51 8.96 1.37
CA GLY A 253 9.03 7.60 1.28
C GLY A 253 8.32 6.76 0.25
N ILE A 254 7.75 5.64 0.71
CA ILE A 254 7.11 4.63 -0.14
C ILE A 254 5.68 4.34 0.33
N ALA A 255 4.79 4.04 -0.60
CA ALA A 255 3.42 3.65 -0.32
C ALA A 255 3.14 2.30 -0.98
N VAL A 256 2.79 1.29 -0.19
CA VAL A 256 2.61 -0.10 -0.62
C VAL A 256 1.13 -0.45 -0.64
N ASN A 257 0.64 -0.90 -1.79
CA ASN A 257 -0.75 -1.31 -1.97
C ASN A 257 -0.97 -2.73 -1.43
N ILE A 258 -1.64 -2.85 -0.28
CA ILE A 258 -1.93 -4.15 0.33
C ILE A 258 -3.31 -4.63 -0.11
N ASP A 259 -4.36 -3.91 0.26
CA ASP A 259 -5.76 -4.24 -0.04
C ASP A 259 -6.48 -3.08 -0.76
N VAL A 260 -5.74 -2.08 -1.25
CA VAL A 260 -6.34 -0.94 -1.95
C VAL A 260 -7.12 -1.44 -3.17
N PRO A 261 -8.34 -0.92 -3.45
CA PRO A 261 -9.06 -1.25 -4.67
C PRO A 261 -8.27 -0.81 -5.91
N VAL A 262 -8.04 -1.74 -6.84
CA VAL A 262 -7.30 -1.51 -8.09
C VAL A 262 -8.09 -1.90 -9.33
N THR A 263 -9.30 -2.43 -9.16
CA THR A 263 -10.22 -2.86 -10.23
C THR A 263 -11.59 -2.22 -10.05
N GLY A 264 -12.38 -2.16 -11.13
CA GLY A 264 -13.71 -1.56 -11.12
C GLY A 264 -13.72 -0.11 -11.59
N GLY A 265 -14.90 0.51 -11.56
CA GLY A 265 -15.12 1.89 -12.01
C GLY A 265 -14.70 2.93 -10.97
N GLU A 266 -14.77 4.21 -11.36
CA GLU A 266 -14.31 5.35 -10.53
C GLU A 266 -14.98 5.47 -9.16
N ALA A 267 -16.18 4.91 -8.99
CA ALA A 267 -16.88 4.91 -7.72
C ALA A 267 -16.17 4.07 -6.63
N VAL A 268 -15.36 3.09 -7.03
CA VAL A 268 -14.65 2.16 -6.10
C VAL A 268 -13.14 2.17 -6.30
N ASN A 269 -12.66 2.42 -7.53
CA ASN A 269 -11.25 2.39 -7.89
C ASN A 269 -10.68 3.82 -8.00
N PRO A 270 -9.86 4.27 -7.04
CA PRO A 270 -9.28 5.61 -7.09
C PRO A 270 -8.33 5.82 -8.27
N TRP A 271 -7.69 4.75 -8.75
CA TRP A 271 -6.74 4.81 -9.87
C TRP A 271 -7.44 4.99 -11.22
N ALA A 272 -8.75 4.74 -11.32
CA ALA A 272 -9.52 4.97 -12.53
C ALA A 272 -9.85 6.47 -12.77
N ARG A 273 -9.56 7.35 -11.81
CA ARG A 273 -9.93 8.78 -11.85
C ARG A 273 -8.88 9.68 -12.49
N PHE A 274 -7.67 9.17 -12.71
CA PHE A 274 -6.56 9.88 -13.32
C PHE A 274 -5.70 8.90 -14.11
N VAL A 275 -4.81 9.40 -14.97
CA VAL A 275 -3.84 8.56 -15.68
C VAL A 275 -2.61 8.40 -14.77
N PRO A 276 -2.35 7.21 -14.18
CA PRO A 276 -1.20 7.03 -13.32
C PRO A 276 0.09 7.11 -14.14
N CYS A 277 1.10 7.81 -13.62
CA CYS A 277 2.42 7.93 -14.25
C CYS A 277 2.47 8.56 -15.66
N GLY A 278 1.35 9.07 -16.20
CA GLY A 278 1.32 9.80 -17.48
C GLY A 278 1.61 8.94 -18.72
N LEU A 279 1.55 7.62 -18.62
CA LEU A 279 1.84 6.69 -19.71
C LEU A 279 0.68 5.70 -19.88
N ASP A 280 0.12 5.66 -21.09
CA ASP A 280 -0.86 4.65 -21.48
C ASP A 280 -0.22 3.25 -21.38
N GLY A 281 -0.89 2.34 -20.66
CA GLY A 281 -0.51 0.93 -20.61
C GLY A 281 0.18 0.46 -19.33
N ARG A 282 0.44 1.32 -18.34
CA ARG A 282 0.92 0.87 -17.00
C ARG A 282 -0.22 0.87 -15.99
N LEU A 283 -0.42 -0.25 -15.32
CA LEU A 283 -1.50 -0.43 -14.35
C LEU A 283 -0.99 -0.34 -12.91
N VAL A 284 -1.91 -0.28 -11.97
CA VAL A 284 -1.64 -0.39 -10.53
C VAL A 284 -2.20 -1.73 -10.04
N THR A 285 -1.52 -2.34 -9.07
CA THR A 285 -1.98 -3.56 -8.40
C THR A 285 -1.85 -3.44 -6.88
N SER A 286 -2.35 -4.45 -6.16
CA SER A 286 -2.28 -4.60 -4.71
C SER A 286 -1.94 -6.03 -4.35
N VAL A 287 -1.46 -6.27 -3.13
CA VAL A 287 -1.20 -7.64 -2.64
C VAL A 287 -2.46 -8.50 -2.79
N ALA A 288 -3.64 -8.00 -2.38
CA ALA A 288 -4.92 -8.70 -2.53
C ALA A 288 -5.22 -9.12 -3.97
N ALA A 289 -4.93 -8.25 -4.94
CA ALA A 289 -5.15 -8.56 -6.35
C ALA A 289 -4.16 -9.63 -6.88
N GLU A 290 -2.93 -9.68 -6.35
CA GLU A 290 -1.90 -10.62 -6.79
C GLU A 290 -2.01 -12.00 -6.11
N VAL A 291 -2.46 -12.08 -4.84
CA VAL A 291 -2.60 -13.36 -4.12
C VAL A 291 -3.97 -14.01 -4.25
N GLY A 292 -5.00 -13.24 -4.61
CA GLY A 292 -6.39 -13.69 -4.73
C GLY A 292 -7.21 -13.59 -3.43
N VAL A 293 -8.50 -13.34 -3.60
CA VAL A 293 -9.52 -13.02 -2.57
C VAL A 293 -9.80 -14.19 -1.62
N ASP A 294 -9.54 -15.43 -2.03
CA ASP A 294 -9.79 -16.63 -1.22
C ASP A 294 -8.75 -16.86 -0.10
N SER A 295 -7.69 -16.05 -0.08
CA SER A 295 -6.78 -16.02 1.06
C SER A 295 -7.46 -15.25 2.19
N ALA A 296 -8.14 -15.96 3.09
CA ALA A 296 -8.75 -15.42 4.31
C ALA A 296 -7.67 -14.91 5.29
N LEU A 297 -6.93 -13.88 4.87
CA LEU A 297 -5.85 -13.29 5.62
C LEU A 297 -6.44 -12.11 6.39
N GLY A 298 -6.52 -12.24 7.70
CA GLY A 298 -6.79 -11.12 8.60
C GLY A 298 -5.55 -10.23 8.69
N TRP A 299 -5.20 -9.54 7.60
CA TRP A 299 -4.03 -8.67 7.59
C TRP A 299 -4.19 -7.55 8.62
N ASP A 300 -3.06 -7.25 9.25
CA ASP A 300 -2.90 -6.11 10.12
C ASP A 300 -1.80 -5.23 9.53
N LEU A 301 -2.19 -4.05 9.05
CA LEU A 301 -1.29 -3.14 8.35
C LEU A 301 -0.26 -2.54 9.30
N GLU A 302 -0.54 -2.49 10.60
CA GLU A 302 0.44 -2.09 11.61
C GLU A 302 1.51 -3.16 11.80
N ASP A 303 1.12 -4.44 11.87
CA ASP A 303 2.06 -5.57 11.92
C ASP A 303 2.95 -5.62 10.66
N LEU A 304 2.34 -5.42 9.48
CA LEU A 304 3.08 -5.36 8.21
C LEU A 304 4.06 -4.18 8.16
N ALA A 305 3.65 -3.01 8.67
CA ALA A 305 4.53 -1.85 8.80
C ALA A 305 5.69 -2.12 9.77
N GLY A 306 5.44 -2.81 10.88
CA GLY A 306 6.48 -3.22 11.83
C GLY A 306 7.48 -4.21 11.21
N ARG A 307 7.00 -5.14 10.38
CA ARG A 307 7.89 -6.03 9.61
C ARG A 307 8.73 -5.25 8.61
N TRP A 308 8.13 -4.33 7.86
CA TRP A 308 8.87 -3.46 6.95
C TRP A 308 9.93 -2.63 7.70
N ALA A 309 9.59 -2.08 8.86
CA ALA A 309 10.50 -1.32 9.72
C ALA A 309 11.72 -2.14 10.12
N THR A 310 11.51 -3.41 10.48
CA THR A 310 12.60 -4.34 10.81
C THR A 310 13.53 -4.55 9.62
N LEU A 311 12.97 -4.81 8.43
CA LEU A 311 13.77 -5.02 7.22
C LEU A 311 14.57 -3.77 6.81
N PHE A 312 13.97 -2.58 7.00
CA PHE A 312 14.62 -1.31 6.74
C PHE A 312 15.75 -1.03 7.75
N ASP A 313 15.52 -1.29 9.03
CA ASP A 313 16.55 -1.13 10.08
C ASP A 313 17.75 -2.06 9.84
N GLU A 314 17.49 -3.29 9.40
CA GLU A 314 18.56 -4.21 8.99
C GLU A 314 19.41 -3.63 7.86
N GLY A 315 18.81 -2.98 6.87
CA GLY A 315 19.55 -2.33 5.78
C GLY A 315 20.16 -0.98 6.15
N LEU A 316 19.74 -0.35 7.27
CA LEU A 316 20.50 0.75 7.86
C LEU A 316 21.85 0.24 8.37
N VAL A 317 21.84 -0.88 9.09
CA VAL A 317 23.03 -1.50 9.70
C VAL A 317 23.94 -2.16 8.66
N ASP A 318 23.36 -2.89 7.71
CA ASP A 318 24.08 -3.73 6.74
C ASP A 318 23.82 -3.26 5.31
N GLU A 319 24.85 -2.71 4.66
CA GLU A 319 24.74 -2.19 3.29
C GLU A 319 24.36 -3.26 2.27
N ALA A 320 24.76 -4.51 2.48
CA ALA A 320 24.46 -5.59 1.54
C ALA A 320 22.95 -5.84 1.44
N LYS A 321 22.19 -5.45 2.47
CA LYS A 321 20.72 -5.57 2.51
C LYS A 321 19.99 -4.38 1.87
N ARG A 322 20.71 -3.37 1.38
CA ARG A 322 20.15 -2.21 0.66
C ARG A 322 19.91 -2.49 -0.83
N SER A 323 20.41 -3.62 -1.33
CA SER A 323 20.29 -4.05 -2.73
C SER A 323 19.91 -5.53 -2.83
N VAL A 324 19.10 -5.89 -3.83
CA VAL A 324 18.88 -7.28 -4.20
C VAL A 324 20.17 -7.79 -4.87
N GLY A 325 20.71 -8.91 -4.41
CA GLY A 325 22.01 -9.44 -4.82
C GLY A 325 22.24 -9.43 -6.34
N GLY A 326 23.09 -8.51 -6.78
CA GLY A 326 23.56 -8.32 -8.15
C GLY A 326 24.65 -7.25 -8.12
N GLY A 327 25.89 -7.66 -8.39
CA GLY A 327 27.06 -6.79 -8.34
C GLY A 327 26.93 -5.55 -9.22
N GLU A 328 27.54 -4.47 -8.75
CA GLU A 328 27.93 -3.27 -9.50
C GLU A 328 26.94 -2.77 -10.57
N ALA A 329 25.96 -1.99 -10.14
CA ALA A 329 25.59 -0.78 -10.89
C ALA A 329 26.18 0.44 -10.16
N HIS A 330 27.51 0.47 -10.03
CA HIS A 330 28.20 1.69 -9.68
C HIS A 330 28.05 2.71 -10.81
N SER A 331 27.57 3.89 -10.43
CA SER A 331 28.11 5.16 -10.91
C SER A 331 27.78 5.57 -12.35
N ARG A 332 26.77 6.43 -12.48
CA ARG A 332 26.94 7.85 -12.88
C ARG A 332 25.57 8.52 -12.98
N LEU A 333 25.08 9.05 -11.85
CA LEU A 333 24.27 10.26 -11.92
C LEU A 333 25.26 11.40 -12.10
N GLN A 334 25.51 11.79 -13.35
CA GLN A 334 26.26 12.99 -13.65
C GLN A 334 25.39 14.21 -13.29
N ARG A 335 25.87 14.91 -12.25
CA ARG A 335 25.70 16.32 -11.85
C ARG A 335 24.34 16.99 -12.00
#